data_AF-A0A2E5AJZ4-F1
#
_entry.id   AF-A0A2E5AJZ4-F1
#
_cell.length_a   1.000
_cell.length_b   1.000
_cell.length_c   1.000
_cell.angle_alpha   90.00
_cell.angle_beta   90.00
_cell.angle_gamma   90.00
#
_symmetry.space_group_name_H-M   'P 1'
#
loop_
_entity.id
_entity.type
_entity.pdbx_description
1 polymer ?
#
loop_
_entity_poly.entity_id
_entity_poly.type
_entity_poly.pdbx_seq_one_letter_code
_entity_poly.pdbx_strand_id
1 'polypeptide(L)' 'MKEENNNPLELENKLYTIEEFGATLRNRFGADNDISNTMLAEIFLAKYPTYSCKIKKLKNHVSQKNCGCC' A
#
# COMPACT_ATOMS: atom_id res chain seq x y z
N MET A 1 -16.14 20.89 2.39
CA MET A 1 -14.87 20.14 2.30
C MET A 1 -15.06 19.11 1.19
N LYS A 2 -14.36 19.25 0.07
CA LYS A 2 -14.36 18.20 -0.95
C LYS A 2 -13.50 17.09 -0.37
N GLU A 3 -14.09 15.93 -0.08
CA GLU A 3 -13.31 14.71 0.05
C GLU A 3 -12.61 14.50 -1.29
N GLU A 4 -11.37 14.97 -1.39
CA GLU A 4 -10.49 14.62 -2.49
C GLU A 4 -10.26 13.13 -2.38
N ASN A 5 -11.13 12.39 -3.07
CA ASN A 5 -11.14 10.94 -3.13
C ASN A 5 -9.94 10.48 -3.97
N ASN A 6 -8.72 10.75 -3.47
CA ASN A 6 -7.42 10.35 -4.03
C ASN A 6 -7.17 8.85 -3.83
N ASN A 7 -8.24 8.07 -3.77
CA ASN A 7 -8.22 6.65 -3.48
C ASN A 7 -9.03 5.91 -4.54
N PRO A 8 -8.55 5.85 -5.79
CA PRO A 8 -9.22 5.11 -6.87
C PRO A 8 -9.44 3.63 -6.54
N LEU A 9 -8.67 3.09 -5.60
CA LEU A 9 -8.80 1.72 -5.10
C LEU A 9 -9.77 1.56 -3.93
N GLU A 10 -10.42 2.64 -3.46
CA GLU A 10 -11.35 2.70 -2.31
C GLU A 10 -10.89 1.89 -1.09
N LEU A 11 -9.59 1.81 -0.87
CA LEU A 11 -9.01 1.16 0.31
C LEU A 11 -9.36 1.94 1.57
N GLU A 12 -9.56 1.27 2.71
CA GLU A 12 -9.85 1.96 3.96
C GLU A 12 -8.82 3.05 4.27
N ASN A 13 -9.27 4.11 4.93
CA ASN A 13 -8.39 5.20 5.36
C ASN A 13 -7.66 4.81 6.65
N LYS A 14 -6.78 3.80 6.56
CA LYS A 14 -5.93 3.31 7.64
C LYS A 14 -4.52 3.03 7.15
N LEU A 15 -3.59 2.87 8.09
CA LEU A 15 -2.26 2.36 7.81
C LEU A 15 -2.27 0.83 7.82
N TYR A 16 -1.69 0.22 6.78
CA TYR A 16 -1.57 -1.22 6.59
C TYR A 16 -0.14 -1.69 6.87
N THR A 17 0.06 -2.89 7.41
CA THR A 17 1.34 -3.58 7.15
C THR A 17 1.42 -3.98 5.68
N ILE A 18 2.62 -4.28 5.19
CA ILE A 18 2.81 -4.77 3.81
C ILE A 18 1.98 -6.03 3.56
N GLU A 19 1.93 -6.95 4.53
CA GLU A 19 1.13 -8.18 4.44
C GLU A 19 -0.38 -7.91 4.42
N GLU A 20 -0.88 -7.03 5.30
CA GLU A 20 -2.30 -6.62 5.34
C GLU A 20 -2.71 -5.94 4.03
N PHE A 21 -1.84 -5.09 3.47
CA PHE A 21 -2.06 -4.42 2.20
C PHE A 21 -2.16 -5.44 1.06
N GLY A 22 -1.24 -6.40 1.00
CA GLY A 22 -1.26 -7.48 0.03
C GLY A 22 -2.52 -8.35 0.08
N ALA A 23 -2.93 -8.73 1.30
CA ALA A 23 -4.18 -9.48 1.49
C ALA A 23 -5.40 -8.67 1.01
N THR A 24 -5.42 -7.37 1.28
CA THR A 24 -6.48 -6.46 0.82
C THR A 24 -6.54 -6.39 -0.71
N LEU A 25 -5.38 -6.27 -1.38
CA LEU A 25 -5.30 -6.28 -2.84
C LEU A 25 -5.77 -7.60 -3.42
N ARG A 26 -5.33 -8.74 -2.88
CA ARG A 26 -5.77 -10.07 -3.32
C ARG A 26 -7.27 -10.24 -3.20
N ASN A 27 -7.85 -9.85 -2.06
CA ASN A 27 -9.28 -10.00 -1.83
C ASN A 27 -10.11 -9.11 -2.78
N ARG A 28 -9.57 -7.94 -3.17
CA ARG A 28 -10.30 -6.97 -4.02
C ARG A 28 -10.11 -7.21 -5.51
N PHE A 29 -8.91 -7.57 -5.94
CA PHE A 29 -8.52 -7.65 -7.36
C PHE A 29 -8.15 -9.06 -7.82
N GLY A 30 -8.02 -10.01 -6.91
CA GLY A 30 -7.42 -11.31 -7.18
C GLY A 30 -5.90 -11.21 -7.30
N ALA A 31 -5.24 -12.35 -7.18
CA ALA A 31 -3.84 -12.55 -7.51
C ALA A 31 -3.58 -14.04 -7.68
N ASP A 32 -2.48 -14.38 -8.35
CA ASP A 32 -2.02 -15.76 -8.43
C ASP A 32 -1.73 -16.31 -7.02
N ASN A 33 -2.13 -17.56 -6.76
CA ASN A 33 -1.95 -18.20 -5.46
C ASN A 33 -0.49 -18.43 -5.10
N ASP A 34 0.41 -18.52 -6.09
CA ASP A 34 1.85 -18.71 -5.89
C ASP A 34 2.56 -17.42 -5.45
N ILE A 35 1.93 -16.26 -5.64
CA ILE A 35 2.48 -14.98 -5.19
C ILE A 35 2.13 -14.81 -3.71
N SER A 36 3.07 -14.38 -2.87
CA SER A 36 2.75 -14.06 -1.46
C SER A 36 2.07 -12.69 -1.34
N ASN A 37 1.32 -12.46 -0.25
CA ASN A 37 0.70 -11.14 -0.01
C ASN A 37 1.77 -10.02 0.03
N THR A 38 2.92 -10.28 0.65
CA THR A 38 4.06 -9.36 0.68
C THR A 38 4.54 -9.02 -0.73
N MET A 39 4.77 -10.03 -1.56
CA MET A 39 5.25 -9.82 -2.93
C MET A 39 4.22 -9.06 -3.79
N LEU A 40 2.94 -9.39 -3.65
CA LEU A 40 1.85 -8.67 -4.32
C LEU A 40 1.84 -7.19 -3.93
N ALA A 41 1.97 -6.90 -2.63
CA ALA A 41 2.04 -5.54 -2.12
C ALA A 41 3.25 -4.77 -2.66
N GLU A 42 4.43 -5.38 -2.67
CA GLU A 42 5.66 -4.75 -3.19
C GLU A 42 5.55 -4.43 -4.69
N ILE A 43 5.07 -5.39 -5.50
CA ILE A 43 4.83 -5.18 -6.94
C ILE A 43 3.82 -4.03 -7.14
N PHE A 44 2.75 -4.03 -6.36
CA PHE A 44 1.73 -2.99 -6.44
C PHE A 44 2.29 -1.61 -6.10
N LEU A 45 3.06 -1.50 -5.02
CA LEU A 45 3.66 -0.24 -4.58
C LEU A 45 4.74 0.26 -5.54
N ALA A 46 5.47 -0.64 -6.21
CA ALA A 46 6.40 -0.25 -7.27
C ALA A 46 5.68 0.40 -8.46
N LYS A 47 4.47 -0.07 -8.78
CA LYS A 47 3.64 0.49 -9.86
C LYS A 47 2.86 1.73 -9.44
N TYR A 48 2.39 1.77 -8.18
CA TYR A 48 1.57 2.84 -7.61
C TYR A 48 2.18 3.37 -6.32
N PRO A 49 3.30 4.12 -6.40
CA PRO A 49 4.06 4.55 -5.23
C PRO A 49 3.29 5.51 -4.30
N THR A 50 2.21 6.13 -4.78
CA THR A 50 1.31 6.97 -3.98
C THR A 50 0.70 6.22 -2.80
N TYR A 51 0.52 4.90 -2.90
CA TYR A 51 -0.01 4.08 -1.83
C TYR A 51 1.01 3.76 -0.73
N SER A 52 2.30 4.08 -0.92
CA SER A 52 3.34 3.87 0.10
C SER A 52 3.07 4.60 1.41
N CYS A 53 2.38 5.75 1.35
CA CYS A 53 1.98 6.52 2.52
C CYS A 53 0.92 5.83 3.37
N LYS A 54 0.21 4.84 2.82
CA LYS A 54 -0.73 3.99 3.54
C LYS A 54 -0.06 2.80 4.22
N ILE A 55 1.26 2.64 4.12
CA ILE A 55 1.99 1.54 4.73
C ILE A 55 2.60 1.98 6.07
N LYS A 56 2.36 1.18 7.12
CA LYS A 56 2.99 1.31 8.44
C LYS A 56 4.50 1.20 8.27
N LYS A 57 5.21 2.30 8.50
CA LYS A 57 6.68 2.26 8.61
C LYS A 57 7.07 1.64 9.95
N LEU A 58 7.94 0.64 9.92
CA LEU A 58 8.60 0.13 11.13
C LEU A 58 9.45 1.25 11.73
N LYS A 59 9.35 1.47 13.05
CA LYS A 59 10.10 2.52 13.78
C LYS A 59 11.62 2.43 13.61
N ASN A 60 12.14 1.28 13.16
CA ASN A 60 13.57 1.04 12.92
C ASN A 60 14.01 1.28 11.47
N HIS A 61 13.11 1.68 10.57
CA HIS A 61 13.49 2.06 9.22
C HIS A 61 14.09 3.46 9.28
N VAL A 62 15.42 3.54 9.31
CA VAL A 62 16.18 4.77 9.11
C VAL A 62 15.56 5.49 7.91
N SER A 63 15.06 6.70 8.16
CA SER A 63 14.46 7.58 7.17
C SER A 63 15.51 7.96 6.13
N GLN A 64 15.77 7.08 5.17
CA GLN A 64 16.44 7.46 3.94
C GLN A 64 15.39 8.14 3.05
N LYS A 65 15.35 9.46 3.22
CA LYS A 65 14.83 10.48 2.31
C LYS A 65 13.35 10.37 1.92
N ASN A 66 12.59 11.36 2.38
CA ASN A 66 11.30 11.83 1.87
C ASN A 66 10.39 10.75 1.26
N CYS A 67 9.35 10.36 2.01
CA CYS A 67 8.08 10.11 1.32
C CYS A 67 7.75 11.40 0.56
N GLY A 68 7.92 11.39 -0.75
CA GLY A 68 7.34 12.38 -1.65
C GLY A 68 5.82 12.22 -1.62
N CYS A 69 5.20 12.60 -0.52
CA CYS A 69 3.85 13.13 -0.57
C CYS A 69 3.98 14.48 -1.27
N CYS A 70 3.79 14.48 -2.59
CA CYS A 70 3.26 15.64 -3.29
C CYS A 70 1.73 15.54 -3.25
#